data_AF-A0A7Y8AXL7-F1
#
_entry.id   AF-A0A7Y8AXL7-F1
#
_cell.length_a   1.000
_cell.length_b   1.000
_cell.length_c   1.000
_cell.angle_alpha   90.00
_cell.angle_beta   90.00
_cell.angle_gamma   90.00
#
_symmetry.space_group_name_H-M   'P 1'
#
loop_
_entity.id
_entity.type
_entity.pdbx_description
1 polymer ?
#
loop_
_entity_poly.entity_id
_entity_poly.type
_entity_poly.pdbx_seq_one_letter_code
_entity_poly.pdbx_strand_id
1 'polypeptide(L)'
;MVWQRAGSVTVQTNSNTVVGIGVDFAASSRNGDSFIGPDGFTYEVGNVASATIISIIPAYKGPSVSGGAYAIMPVQGYDKMLSDA
;
A
#
# COMPACT_ATOMS: atom_id res chain seq x y z
N MET A 1 -8.89 1.62 -12.40
CA MET A 1 -8.43 2.60 -11.40
C MET A 1 -6.92 2.74 -11.58
N VAL A 2 -6.37 3.96 -11.63
CA VAL A 2 -4.94 4.19 -11.92
C VAL A 2 -4.09 3.86 -10.68
N TRP A 3 -2.89 3.34 -10.87
CA TRP A 3 -1.95 3.10 -9.77
C TRP A 3 -1.53 4.42 -9.12
N GLN A 4 -1.55 4.48 -7.79
CA GLN A 4 -1.15 5.66 -7.03
C GLN A 4 0.36 5.69 -6.83
N ARG A 5 1.00 6.81 -7.16
CA ARG A 5 2.45 7.02 -7.02
C ARG A 5 2.81 8.46 -6.61
N ALA A 6 1.81 9.27 -6.27
CA ALA A 6 2.05 10.64 -5.85
C ALA A 6 2.80 10.63 -4.51
N GLY A 7 3.68 11.61 -4.29
CA GLY A 7 4.41 11.72 -3.02
C GLY A 7 5.45 10.63 -2.79
N SER A 8 5.77 10.39 -1.52
CA SER A 8 6.78 9.43 -1.08
C SER A 8 6.39 8.79 0.24
N VAL A 9 7.08 7.73 0.64
CA VAL A 9 6.81 7.02 1.89
C VAL A 9 8.04 6.81 2.76
N THR A 10 7.79 6.74 4.06
CA THR A 10 8.74 6.29 5.07
C THR A 10 8.29 4.93 5.59
N VAL A 11 9.21 3.98 5.54
CA VAL A 11 9.03 2.58 5.93
C VAL A 11 10.18 2.15 6.83
N GLN A 12 9.90 1.28 7.78
CA GLN A 12 10.89 0.76 8.71
C GLN A 12 10.93 -0.76 8.64
N THR A 13 12.13 -1.34 8.60
CA THR A 13 12.31 -2.79 8.62
C THR A 13 11.59 -3.41 9.81
N ASN A 14 10.85 -4.50 9.57
CA ASN A 14 10.02 -5.21 10.56
C ASN A 14 8.86 -4.37 11.15
N SER A 15 8.41 -3.33 10.44
CA SER A 15 7.20 -2.57 10.79
C SER A 15 6.10 -2.77 9.75
N ASN A 16 4.84 -2.80 10.21
CA ASN A 16 3.68 -2.79 9.34
C ASN A 16 3.27 -1.36 8.94
N THR A 17 3.83 -0.33 9.57
CA THR A 17 3.39 1.06 9.35
C THR A 17 4.12 1.68 8.16
N VAL A 18 3.35 2.28 7.24
CA VAL A 18 3.85 3.12 6.16
C VAL A 18 3.33 4.53 6.37
N VAL A 19 4.23 5.51 6.39
CA VAL A 19 3.89 6.92 6.56
C VAL A 19 4.18 7.66 5.26
N GLY A 20 3.19 8.33 4.68
CA GLY A 20 3.32 9.05 3.42
C GLY A 20 3.51 10.55 3.58
N ILE A 21 4.17 11.16 2.60
CA ILE A 21 4.34 12.61 2.45
C ILE A 21 3.87 13.01 1.05
N GLY A 22 2.96 14.00 0.97
CA GLY A 22 2.39 14.44 -0.31
C GLY A 22 1.45 13.41 -0.94
N VAL A 23 0.75 12.64 -0.11
CA VAL A 23 -0.17 11.56 -0.48
C VAL A 23 -1.58 11.82 0.06
N ASP A 24 -2.56 11.08 -0.44
CA ASP A 24 -3.87 10.90 0.20
C ASP A 24 -4.33 9.44 0.05
N PHE A 25 -3.90 8.58 0.98
CA PHE A 25 -4.24 7.17 0.98
C PHE A 25 -5.73 6.92 1.21
N ALA A 26 -6.39 7.75 2.02
CA ALA A 26 -7.82 7.60 2.32
C ALA A 26 -8.69 7.82 1.08
N ALA A 27 -8.30 8.75 0.20
CA ALA A 27 -9.02 8.99 -1.04
C ALA A 27 -8.68 8.00 -2.16
N SER A 28 -7.54 7.30 -2.06
CA SER A 28 -6.91 6.66 -3.23
C SER A 28 -6.61 5.17 -3.10
N SER A 29 -6.73 4.61 -1.89
CA SER A 29 -6.37 3.23 -1.55
C SER A 29 -7.44 2.58 -0.68
N ARG A 30 -7.48 1.26 -0.66
CA ARG A 30 -8.40 0.45 0.16
C ARG A 30 -7.66 -0.71 0.80
N ASN A 31 -8.23 -1.26 1.86
CA ASN A 31 -7.78 -2.52 2.42
C ASN A 31 -7.83 -3.61 1.35
N GLY A 32 -6.79 -4.44 1.28
CA GLY A 32 -6.62 -5.46 0.25
C GLY A 32 -5.91 -4.98 -1.02
N ASP A 33 -5.69 -3.67 -1.21
CA ASP A 33 -4.87 -3.19 -2.31
C ASP A 33 -3.41 -3.64 -2.14
N SER A 34 -2.69 -3.66 -3.25
CA SER A 34 -1.29 -4.07 -3.30
C SER A 34 -0.37 -2.85 -3.17
N PHE A 35 0.34 -2.75 -2.04
CA PHE A 35 1.42 -1.78 -1.83
C PHE A 35 2.74 -2.35 -2.36
N ILE A 36 3.37 -1.65 -3.29
CA ILE A 36 4.74 -1.93 -3.74
C ILE A 36 5.68 -0.98 -2.99
N GLY A 37 6.53 -1.55 -2.13
CA GLY A 37 7.45 -0.80 -1.30
C GLY A 37 8.69 -0.30 -2.04
N PRO A 38 9.50 0.58 -1.41
CA PRO A 38 10.77 1.05 -1.98
C PRO A 38 11.80 -0.06 -2.23
N ASP A 39 11.63 -1.21 -1.59
CA ASP A 39 12.39 -2.44 -1.79
C ASP A 39 11.97 -3.23 -3.04
N GLY A 40 10.92 -2.79 -3.74
CA GLY A 40 10.37 -3.46 -4.91
C GLY A 40 9.47 -4.67 -4.59
N PHE A 41 9.27 -4.99 -3.31
CA PHE A 41 8.39 -6.08 -2.90
C PHE A 41 6.94 -5.61 -2.80
N THR A 42 6.02 -6.58 -2.97
CA THR A 42 4.59 -6.36 -2.83
C THR A 42 4.10 -6.81 -1.46
N TYR A 43 3.23 -5.99 -0.87
CA TYR A 43 2.58 -6.18 0.42
C TYR A 43 1.09 -5.90 0.28
N GLU A 44 0.27 -6.53 1.09
CA GLU A 44 -1.16 -6.22 1.18
C GLU A 44 -1.36 -4.98 2.07
N VAL A 45 -2.22 -4.05 1.66
CA VAL A 45 -2.68 -2.96 2.52
C VAL A 45 -3.67 -3.53 3.54
N GLY A 46 -3.24 -3.68 4.79
CA GLY A 46 -4.05 -4.23 5.87
C GLY A 46 -5.08 -3.24 6.42
N ASN A 47 -4.74 -1.95 6.43
CA ASN A 47 -5.62 -0.87 6.89
C ASN A 47 -5.23 0.49 6.30
N VAL A 48 -6.22 1.32 5.98
CA VAL A 48 -6.03 2.73 5.67
C VAL A 48 -6.42 3.56 6.89
N ALA A 49 -5.43 3.92 7.71
CA ALA A 49 -5.66 4.56 9.00
C ALA A 49 -5.95 6.07 8.88
N SER A 50 -5.34 6.74 7.90
CA SER A 50 -5.57 8.16 7.60
C SER A 50 -5.13 8.49 6.17
N ALA A 51 -5.26 9.76 5.77
CA ALA A 51 -4.74 10.24 4.49
C ALA A 51 -3.22 9.98 4.31
N THR A 52 -2.45 9.85 5.39
CA THR A 52 -0.99 9.70 5.33
C THR A 52 -0.46 8.44 6.00
N ILE A 53 -1.32 7.59 6.57
CA ILE A 53 -0.89 6.38 7.27
C ILE A 53 -1.69 5.18 6.77
N ILE A 54 -0.98 4.15 6.34
CA ILE A 54 -1.52 2.80 6.09
C ILE A 54 -0.75 1.76 6.89
N SER A 55 -1.36 0.61 7.12
CA SER A 55 -0.65 -0.60 7.52
C SER A 55 -0.54 -1.58 6.36
N ILE A 56 0.55 -2.36 6.35
CA ILE A 56 0.80 -3.40 5.36
C ILE A 56 1.01 -4.77 6.02
N ILE A 57 0.75 -5.85 5.30
CA ILE A 57 0.96 -7.24 5.74
C ILE A 57 1.65 -8.02 4.60
N PRO A 58 2.72 -8.78 4.89
CA PRO A 58 3.47 -8.85 6.15
C PRO A 58 4.20 -7.53 6.47
N ALA A 59 4.90 -7.47 7.60
CA ALA A 59 5.75 -6.33 7.93
C ALA A 59 6.83 -6.10 6.84
N TYR A 60 7.22 -4.85 6.66
CA TYR A 60 8.19 -4.43 5.65
C TYR A 60 9.53 -5.15 5.83
N LYS A 61 10.01 -5.80 4.76
CA LYS A 61 11.18 -6.69 4.79
C LYS A 61 12.48 -5.99 4.39
N GLY A 62 12.39 -4.94 3.58
CA GLY A 62 13.55 -4.19 3.10
C GLY A 62 14.22 -3.34 4.19
N PRO A 63 15.39 -2.73 3.88
CA PRO A 63 16.02 -1.72 4.73
C PRO A 63 15.11 -0.52 4.96
N SER A 64 15.12 0.07 6.15
CA SER A 64 14.35 1.29 6.45
C SER A 64 14.68 2.41 5.46
N VAL A 65 13.66 3.04 4.89
CA VAL A 65 13.78 4.13 3.91
C VAL A 65 12.90 5.29 4.34
N SER A 66 13.40 6.51 4.24
CA SER A 66 12.63 7.74 4.34
C SER A 66 12.57 8.41 2.97
N GLY A 67 11.39 8.87 2.55
CA GLY A 67 11.20 9.48 1.23
C GLY A 67 11.34 8.51 0.05
N GLY A 68 11.04 7.22 0.27
CA GLY A 68 11.11 6.19 -0.76
C GLY A 68 9.98 6.30 -1.79
N ALA A 69 10.29 5.89 -3.02
CA ALA A 69 9.28 5.69 -4.05
C ALA A 69 8.40 4.47 -3.72
N TYR A 70 7.13 4.52 -4.10
CA TYR A 70 6.19 3.43 -3.90
C TYR A 70 5.17 3.40 -5.03
N ALA A 71 4.35 2.35 -5.05
CA ALA A 71 3.09 2.38 -5.78
C ALA A 71 1.99 1.66 -4.99
N ILE A 72 0.74 2.05 -5.19
CA ILE A 72 -0.41 1.25 -4.76
C ILE A 72 -1.20 0.84 -6.01
N MET A 73 -1.32 -0.47 -6.19
CA MET A 73 -2.12 -1.10 -7.23
C MET A 73 -3.47 -1.54 -6.63
N PRO A 74 -4.60 -1.05 -7.16
CA PRO A 74 -5.91 -1.53 -6.78
C PRO A 74 -6.06 -3.03 -7.10
N VAL A 75 -6.45 -3.84 -6.12
CA VAL A 75 -6.75 -5.26 -6.33
C VAL A 75 -8.26 -5.44 -6.27
N GLN A 76 -8.88 -5.64 -7.43
CA GLN A 76 -10.30 -5.93 -7.49
C GLN A 76 -10.52 -7.42 -7.21
N GLY A 77 -11.36 -7.73 -6.23
CA GLY A 77 -11.79 -9.10 -5.96
C GLY A 77 -12.47 -9.72 -7.18
N TYR A 78 -12.26 -11.02 -7.38
CA TYR A 78 -13.00 -11.82 -8.35
C TYR A 78 -14.25 -12.39 -7.68
N ASP A 79 -15.41 -11.92 -8.11
CA ASP A 79 -16.68 -12.40 -7.56
C ASP A 79 -17.06 -13.73 -8.24
N LYS A 80 -16.52 -14.83 -7.67
CA LYS A 80 -16.59 -16.17 -8.27
C LYS A 80 -18.02 -16.63 -8.53
N MET A 81 -18.95 -16.33 -7.62
CA MET A 81 -20.35 -16.73 -7.77
C MET A 81 -21.04 -16.02 -8.96
N LEU A 82 -20.73 -14.75 -9.21
CA LEU A 82 -21.25 -14.04 -10.39
C LEU A 82 -20.56 -14.47 -11.68
N SER A 83 -19.30 -14.90 -11.58
CA SER A 83 -18.51 -15.27 -12.76
C SER A 83 -18.72 -16.72 -13.21
N ASP A 84 -19.16 -17.61 -12.31
CA ASP A 84 -19.49 -19.01 -12.59
C ASP A 84 -20.99 -19.23 -12.95
N ALA A 85 -21.83 -18.19 -12.87
CA ALA A 85 -23.29 -18.25 -13.09
C ALA A 85 -23.70 -18.23 -14.57
#